data_AF-A0A2A2UYP6-F1
#
_entry.id   AF-A0A2A2UYP6-F1
#
_cell.length_a   1.000
_cell.length_b   1.000
_cell.length_c   1.000
_cell.angle_alpha   90.00
_cell.angle_beta   90.00
_cell.angle_gamma   90.00
#
_symmetry.space_group_name_H-M   'P 1'
#
loop_
_entity.id
_entity.type
_entity.pdbx_description
1 polymer ?
#
loop_
_entity_poly.entity_id
_entity_poly.type
_entity_poly.pdbx_seq_one_letter_code
_entity_poly.pdbx_strand_id
1 'polypeptide(L)'
;QALLDEAALVACLAYVDLNPIRAKIAATPETSDYTSIKKRIDHAKLGKQPKSLLRFAGSPRKHMPKGLPFELKSYIELVELTGQCIRTDKRGYINEAEPILTRLNIEPENWIKLTTQFSRVFHGAVGREQVLTAYCGTLKKRRRTNLTNCERLLA
;
A
#
# COMPACT_ATOMS: atom_id res chain seq x y z
N GLN A 1 5.87 -6.28 11.51
CA GLN A 1 4.40 -6.51 11.51
C GLN A 1 4.07 -7.48 10.38
N ALA A 2 3.17 -8.44 10.57
CA ALA A 2 2.79 -9.36 9.50
C ALA A 2 1.73 -8.72 8.59
N LEU A 3 1.99 -8.69 7.28
CA LEU A 3 1.06 -8.23 6.25
C LEU A 3 0.53 -9.48 5.54
N LEU A 4 -0.76 -9.77 5.73
CA LEU A 4 -1.32 -11.08 5.44
C LEU A 4 -2.01 -11.16 4.07
N ASP A 5 -2.30 -10.02 3.44
CA ASP A 5 -2.94 -9.95 2.13
C ASP A 5 -2.40 -8.78 1.30
N GLU A 6 -2.90 -8.69 0.06
CA GLU A 6 -2.51 -7.68 -0.92
C GLU A 6 -2.88 -6.25 -0.45
N ALA A 7 -4.02 -6.10 0.22
CA ALA A 7 -4.51 -4.82 0.71
C ALA A 7 -3.58 -4.25 1.79
N ALA A 8 -3.25 -5.06 2.79
CA ALA A 8 -2.29 -4.72 3.84
C ALA A 8 -0.91 -4.42 3.26
N LEU A 9 -0.48 -5.20 2.25
CA LEU A 9 0.81 -5.01 1.60
C LEU A 9 0.90 -3.67 0.86
N VAL A 10 -0.08 -3.35 0.00
CA VAL A 10 -0.09 -2.11 -0.78
C VAL A 10 -0.24 -0.89 0.14
N ALA A 11 -1.11 -0.96 1.15
CA ALA A 11 -1.25 0.08 2.14
C ALA A 11 0.06 0.36 2.89
N CYS A 12 0.78 -0.69 3.30
CA CYS A 12 2.07 -0.55 3.97
C CYS A 12 3.15 0.00 3.04
N LEU A 13 3.22 -0.49 1.79
CA LEU A 13 4.16 0.01 0.79
C LEU A 13 3.95 1.51 0.55
N ALA A 14 2.73 1.94 0.26
CA ALA A 14 2.40 3.35 0.06
C ALA A 14 2.65 4.18 1.32
N TYR A 15 2.31 3.66 2.51
CA TYR A 15 2.65 4.32 3.77
C TYR A 15 4.16 4.56 3.89
N VAL A 16 5.02 3.60 3.56
CA VAL A 16 6.48 3.79 3.64
C VAL A 16 6.97 4.75 2.56
N ASP A 17 6.51 4.58 1.32
CA ASP A 17 6.94 5.40 0.19
C ASP A 17 6.52 6.87 0.32
N LEU A 18 5.44 7.15 1.05
CA LEU A 18 4.98 8.50 1.35
C LEU A 18 5.63 9.11 2.62
N ASN A 19 6.56 8.41 3.29
CA ASN A 19 7.25 8.94 4.47
C ASN A 19 7.85 10.33 4.23
N PRO A 20 8.64 10.59 3.16
CA PRO A 20 9.26 11.91 2.97
C PRO A 20 8.26 13.01 2.67
N ILE A 21 7.15 12.70 2.00
CA ILE A 21 6.07 13.64 1.73
C ILE A 21 5.39 14.02 3.05
N ARG A 22 5.05 13.03 3.89
CA ARG A 22 4.46 13.28 5.21
C ARG A 22 5.38 14.05 6.15
N ALA A 23 6.68 13.79 6.07
CA ALA A 23 7.70 14.50 6.84
C ALA A 23 8.05 15.89 6.27
N LYS A 24 7.43 16.31 5.16
CA LYS A 24 7.73 17.55 4.43
C LYS A 24 9.18 17.68 3.96
N ILE A 25 9.87 16.54 3.78
CA ILE A 25 11.24 16.47 3.25
C ILE A 25 11.24 16.50 1.72
N ALA A 26 10.18 15.98 1.08
CA ALA A 26 10.01 15.99 -0.36
C ALA A 26 8.62 16.49 -0.76
N ALA A 27 8.53 17.17 -1.90
CA ALA A 27 7.27 17.73 -2.39
C ALA A 27 6.43 16.70 -3.18
N THR A 28 7.08 15.68 -3.74
CA THR A 28 6.48 14.64 -4.59
C THR A 28 7.25 13.31 -4.46
N PRO A 29 6.69 12.16 -4.85
CA PRO A 29 7.43 10.88 -4.86
C PRO A 29 8.70 10.90 -5.72
N GLU A 30 8.71 11.63 -6.83
CA GLU A 30 9.84 11.78 -7.76
C GLU A 30 11.00 12.58 -7.17
N THR A 31 10.72 13.41 -6.15
CA THR A 31 11.70 14.22 -5.42
C THR A 31 12.05 13.62 -4.05
N SER A 32 11.49 12.45 -3.74
CA SER A 32 11.72 11.75 -2.46
C SER A 32 12.98 10.89 -2.50
N ASP A 33 14.13 11.52 -2.28
CA ASP A 33 15.41 10.82 -2.35
C ASP A 33 15.48 9.63 -1.38
N TYR A 34 16.18 8.58 -1.81
CA TYR A 34 16.42 7.35 -1.05
C TYR A 34 15.19 6.49 -0.74
N THR A 35 14.04 6.71 -1.38
CA THR A 35 12.84 5.85 -1.24
C THR A 35 12.77 4.71 -2.27
N SER A 36 11.95 3.69 -1.99
CA SER A 36 11.63 2.66 -2.98
C SER A 36 10.84 3.23 -4.16
N ILE A 37 9.89 4.14 -3.91
CA ILE A 37 9.11 4.78 -4.98
C ILE A 37 9.99 5.57 -5.95
N LYS A 38 10.96 6.35 -5.45
CA LYS A 38 11.91 7.07 -6.31
C LYS A 38 12.69 6.13 -7.21
N LYS A 39 13.27 5.06 -6.65
CA LYS A 39 13.97 4.02 -7.41
C LYS A 39 13.09 3.37 -8.48
N ARG A 40 11.82 3.11 -8.15
CA ARG A 40 10.85 2.52 -9.08
C ARG A 40 10.52 3.48 -10.23
N ILE A 41 10.29 4.76 -9.94
CA ILE A 41 10.02 5.80 -10.95
C ILE A 41 11.21 5.98 -11.89
N ASP A 42 12.43 6.08 -11.34
CA ASP A 42 13.64 6.27 -12.16
C ASP A 42 13.89 5.08 -13.11
N HIS A 43 13.63 3.85 -12.65
CA HIS A 43 13.72 2.66 -13.52
C HIS A 43 12.57 2.59 -14.52
N ALA A 44 11.36 3.00 -14.13
CA ALA A 44 10.20 3.01 -15.02
C ALA A 44 10.42 3.93 -16.23
N LYS A 45 11.11 5.07 -16.05
CA LYS A 45 11.54 5.96 -17.15
C LYS A 45 12.43 5.27 -18.19
N LEU A 46 13.15 4.22 -17.78
CA LEU A 46 13.99 3.39 -18.65
C LEU A 46 13.26 2.13 -19.16
N GLY A 47 11.95 2.01 -18.92
CA GLY A 47 11.17 0.82 -19.25
C GLY A 47 11.53 -0.41 -18.42
N LYS A 48 12.13 -0.23 -17.23
CA LYS A 48 12.67 -1.30 -16.39
C LYS A 48 12.05 -1.28 -14.99
N GLN A 49 12.32 -2.34 -14.22
CA GLN A 49 12.07 -2.39 -12.78
C GLN A 49 13.39 -2.62 -12.03
N PRO A 50 13.56 -2.05 -10.83
CA PRO A 50 14.77 -2.22 -10.04
C PRO A 50 14.92 -3.67 -9.57
N LYS A 51 16.09 -4.28 -9.80
CA LYS A 51 16.39 -5.67 -9.39
C LYS A 51 16.49 -5.85 -7.87
N SER A 52 16.80 -4.79 -7.14
CA SER A 52 16.94 -4.79 -5.69
C SER A 52 15.61 -4.75 -4.94
N LEU A 53 14.49 -4.55 -5.62
CA LEU A 53 13.15 -4.52 -5.03
C LEU A 53 12.31 -5.65 -5.60
N LEU A 54 11.30 -6.08 -4.84
CA LEU A 54 10.31 -7.02 -5.37
C LEU A 54 9.61 -6.38 -6.57
N ARG A 55 9.61 -7.12 -7.69
CA ARG A 55 9.01 -6.69 -8.96
C ARG A 55 7.50 -6.64 -8.86
N PHE A 56 6.89 -5.71 -9.59
CA PHE A 56 5.48 -5.75 -9.95
C PHE A 56 5.30 -6.74 -11.10
N ALA A 57 4.54 -7.80 -10.86
CA ALA A 57 4.30 -8.87 -11.82
C ALA A 57 3.05 -8.63 -12.69
N GLY A 58 2.29 -7.56 -12.41
CA GLY A 58 1.08 -7.21 -13.13
C GLY A 58 -0.15 -7.94 -12.59
N SER A 59 -1.23 -7.91 -13.37
CA SER A 59 -2.52 -8.51 -13.02
C SER A 59 -2.40 -10.03 -12.77
N PRO A 60 -3.14 -10.59 -11.79
CA PRO A 60 -3.16 -12.02 -11.52
C PRO A 60 -3.51 -12.85 -12.75
N ARG A 61 -2.78 -13.95 -12.96
CA ARG A 61 -2.98 -14.90 -14.06
C ARG A 61 -2.53 -16.30 -13.66
N LYS A 62 -3.04 -17.33 -14.34
CA LYS A 62 -2.80 -18.76 -14.04
C LYS A 62 -1.32 -19.10 -13.83
N HIS A 63 -0.43 -18.48 -14.61
CA HIS A 63 1.03 -18.60 -14.47
C HIS A 63 1.63 -17.22 -14.17
N MET A 64 1.51 -16.78 -12.93
CA MET A 64 2.03 -15.49 -12.49
C MET A 64 3.50 -15.61 -12.06
N PRO A 65 4.42 -14.79 -12.60
CA PRO A 65 5.79 -14.77 -12.11
C PRO A 65 5.82 -14.21 -10.68
N LYS A 66 6.82 -14.60 -9.89
CA LYS A 66 7.01 -14.10 -8.52
C LYS A 66 7.09 -12.57 -8.51
N GLY A 67 6.19 -11.91 -7.80
CA GLY A 67 6.12 -10.47 -7.69
C GLY A 67 4.80 -9.96 -7.10
N LEU A 68 4.67 -8.65 -7.02
CA LEU A 68 3.46 -7.97 -6.56
C LEU A 68 2.37 -8.08 -7.63
N PRO A 69 1.12 -8.46 -7.27
CA PRO A 69 0.01 -8.71 -8.20
C PRO A 69 -0.66 -7.46 -8.76
N PHE A 70 0.13 -6.42 -9.04
CA PHE A 70 -0.32 -5.13 -9.54
C PHE A 70 0.60 -4.65 -10.65
N GLU A 71 0.12 -3.73 -11.47
CA GLU A 71 0.95 -3.03 -12.43
C GLU A 71 1.77 -1.94 -11.73
N LEU A 72 3.04 -1.79 -12.12
CA LEU A 72 3.91 -0.76 -11.54
C LEU A 72 3.35 0.65 -11.83
N LYS A 73 2.79 0.86 -13.03
CA LYS A 73 2.23 2.14 -13.45
C LYS A 73 1.10 2.57 -12.51
N SER A 74 0.11 1.71 -12.32
CA SER A 74 -1.02 1.99 -11.42
C SER A 74 -0.58 2.21 -9.97
N TYR A 75 0.47 1.51 -9.51
CA TYR A 75 1.01 1.74 -8.17
C TYR A 75 1.67 3.12 -8.03
N ILE A 76 2.46 3.54 -9.03
CA ILE A 76 3.10 4.86 -9.04
C ILE A 76 2.02 5.95 -9.04
N GLU A 77 1.02 5.84 -9.92
CA GLU A 77 -0.11 6.77 -10.03
C GLU A 77 -0.87 6.91 -8.71
N LEU A 78 -1.22 5.79 -8.08
CA LEU A 78 -1.85 5.78 -6.77
C LEU A 78 -1.02 6.52 -5.70
N VAL A 79 0.30 6.28 -5.65
CA VAL A 79 1.19 6.93 -4.68
C VAL A 79 1.34 8.43 -4.97
N GLU A 80 1.45 8.83 -6.23
CA GLU A 80 1.52 10.24 -6.65
C GLU A 80 0.26 11.01 -6.24
N LEU A 81 -0.92 10.49 -6.60
CA LEU A 81 -2.21 11.08 -6.22
C LEU A 81 -2.33 11.18 -4.70
N THR A 82 -1.99 10.11 -3.98
CA THR A 82 -2.03 10.12 -2.51
C THR A 82 -1.08 11.16 -1.92
N GLY A 83 0.13 11.32 -2.47
CA GLY A 83 1.08 12.33 -2.03
C GLY A 83 0.57 13.75 -2.22
N GLN A 84 -0.11 14.04 -3.34
CA GLN A 84 -0.74 15.34 -3.59
C GLN A 84 -1.86 15.62 -2.59
N CYS A 85 -2.67 14.61 -2.26
CA CYS A 85 -3.72 14.71 -1.25
C CYS A 85 -3.13 15.07 0.13
N ILE A 86 -2.04 14.43 0.53
CA ILE A 86 -1.35 14.70 1.80
C ILE A 86 -0.77 16.12 1.83
N ARG A 87 -0.17 16.58 0.72
CA ARG A 87 0.53 17.88 0.68
C ARG A 87 -0.39 19.08 0.66
N THR A 88 -1.51 19.00 -0.07
CA THR A 88 -2.42 20.13 -0.24
C THR A 88 -3.19 20.47 1.04
N ASP A 89 -3.07 19.64 2.09
CA ASP A 89 -3.86 19.69 3.34
C ASP A 89 -5.38 19.76 3.10
N LYS A 90 -5.79 19.52 1.85
CA LYS A 90 -7.16 19.30 1.44
C LYS A 90 -7.41 17.82 1.61
N ARG A 91 -8.64 17.44 1.96
CA ARG A 91 -9.11 16.07 1.77
C ARG A 91 -9.06 15.81 0.27
N GLY A 92 -7.91 15.35 -0.21
CA GLY A 92 -7.70 15.14 -1.61
C GLY A 92 -8.62 14.01 -2.06
N TYR A 93 -9.37 14.28 -3.11
CA TYR A 93 -10.20 13.30 -3.75
C TYR A 93 -9.27 12.41 -4.58
N ILE A 94 -8.91 11.26 -4.03
CA ILE A 94 -8.39 10.18 -4.86
C ILE A 94 -9.61 9.67 -5.61
N ASN A 95 -9.62 9.85 -6.93
CA ASN A 95 -10.75 9.51 -7.77
C ASN A 95 -11.21 8.07 -7.47
N GLU A 96 -12.52 7.87 -7.38
CA GLU A 96 -13.22 6.64 -7.00
C GLU A 96 -12.84 5.41 -7.87
N ALA A 97 -12.09 5.60 -8.95
CA ALA A 97 -11.79 4.58 -9.95
C ALA A 97 -10.30 4.25 -10.14
N GLU A 98 -9.43 4.45 -9.13
CA GLU A 98 -8.10 3.85 -9.20
C GLU A 98 -8.23 2.31 -9.24
N PRO A 99 -7.82 1.63 -10.32
CA PRO A 99 -8.09 0.19 -10.50
C PRO A 99 -7.53 -0.67 -9.35
N ILE A 100 -6.51 -0.17 -8.66
CA ILE A 100 -5.91 -0.83 -7.49
C ILE A 100 -6.85 -0.81 -6.28
N LEU A 101 -7.49 0.33 -5.97
CA LEU A 101 -8.33 0.46 -4.77
C LEU A 101 -9.61 -0.35 -4.90
N THR A 102 -10.27 -0.29 -6.06
CA THR A 102 -11.45 -1.11 -6.37
C THR A 102 -11.12 -2.60 -6.27
N ARG A 103 -10.00 -3.04 -6.84
CA ARG A 103 -9.56 -4.44 -6.77
C ARG A 103 -9.25 -4.89 -5.35
N LEU A 104 -8.71 -3.99 -4.53
CA LEU A 104 -8.40 -4.26 -3.13
C LEU A 104 -9.62 -4.16 -2.21
N ASN A 105 -10.76 -3.67 -2.71
CA ASN A 105 -11.94 -3.37 -1.93
C ASN A 105 -11.61 -2.43 -0.75
N ILE A 106 -10.95 -1.31 -1.06
CA ILE A 106 -10.59 -0.28 -0.08
C ILE A 106 -11.24 1.04 -0.52
N GLU A 107 -12.11 1.57 0.33
CA GLU A 107 -12.70 2.90 0.14
C GLU A 107 -11.62 4.00 0.14
N PRO A 108 -11.71 5.02 -0.74
CA PRO A 108 -10.73 6.12 -0.81
C PRO A 108 -10.47 6.81 0.53
N GLU A 109 -11.48 7.01 1.36
CA GLU A 109 -11.34 7.62 2.70
C GLU A 109 -10.54 6.73 3.64
N ASN A 110 -10.78 5.42 3.59
CA ASN A 110 -10.02 4.44 4.35
C ASN A 110 -8.57 4.39 3.87
N TRP A 111 -8.35 4.49 2.56
CA TRP A 111 -7.02 4.53 1.95
C TRP A 111 -6.17 5.70 2.47
N ILE A 112 -6.72 6.91 2.56
CA ILE A 112 -6.01 8.06 3.13
C ILE A 112 -5.59 7.77 4.58
N LYS A 113 -6.48 7.18 5.38
CA LYS A 113 -6.15 6.81 6.76
C LYS A 113 -5.06 5.74 6.83
N LEU A 114 -5.14 4.72 5.98
CA LEU A 114 -4.13 3.65 5.88
C LEU A 114 -2.75 4.22 5.53
N THR A 115 -2.66 5.13 4.58
CA THR A 115 -1.38 5.67 4.07
C THR A 115 -0.79 6.81 4.91
N THR A 116 -1.54 7.33 5.90
CA THR A 116 -1.07 8.38 6.80
C THR A 116 -0.89 7.91 8.25
N GLN A 117 -1.67 6.93 8.68
CA GLN A 117 -1.75 6.51 10.09
C GLN A 117 -1.51 5.01 10.30
N PHE A 118 -0.92 4.30 9.32
CA PHE A 118 -0.73 2.85 9.36
C PHE A 118 -0.24 2.31 10.71
N SER A 119 0.89 2.84 11.20
CA SER A 119 1.51 2.40 12.46
C SER A 119 0.74 2.80 13.72
N ARG A 120 -0.12 3.82 13.63
CA ARG A 120 -1.01 4.25 14.73
C ARG A 120 -2.27 3.38 14.80
N VAL A 121 -2.72 2.89 13.65
CA VAL A 121 -3.95 2.10 13.54
C VAL A 121 -3.67 0.63 13.83
N PHE A 122 -2.53 0.11 13.38
CA PHE A 122 -2.23 -1.32 13.46
C PHE A 122 -0.98 -1.59 14.29
N HIS A 123 -1.13 -2.43 15.32
CA HIS A 123 -0.05 -2.77 16.27
C HIS A 123 0.36 -4.26 16.20
N GLY A 124 0.11 -4.92 15.07
CA GLY A 124 0.11 -6.39 14.97
C GLY A 124 -0.29 -6.87 13.58
N ALA A 125 -0.60 -8.14 13.37
CA ALA A 125 -0.94 -8.62 12.02
C ALA A 125 -2.06 -7.78 11.36
N VAL A 126 -1.96 -7.60 10.04
CA VAL A 126 -2.88 -6.79 9.23
C VAL A 126 -3.31 -7.61 8.03
N GLY A 127 -4.62 -7.66 7.80
CA GLY A 127 -5.24 -8.32 6.67
C GLY A 127 -6.73 -8.57 6.95
N ARG A 128 -7.46 -9.06 5.97
CA ARG A 128 -8.89 -9.38 6.10
C ARG A 128 -9.13 -10.43 7.18
N GLU A 129 -10.34 -10.41 7.76
CA GLU A 129 -10.73 -11.26 8.89
C GLU A 129 -10.36 -12.73 8.70
N GLN A 130 -10.68 -13.29 7.53
CA GLN A 130 -10.45 -14.71 7.23
C GLN A 130 -8.97 -15.08 7.35
N VAL A 131 -8.08 -14.25 6.79
CA VAL A 131 -6.64 -14.51 6.80
C VAL A 131 -6.04 -14.24 8.18
N LEU A 132 -6.52 -13.20 8.88
CA LEU A 132 -6.14 -12.94 10.27
C LEU A 132 -6.52 -14.09 11.20
N THR A 133 -7.72 -14.64 11.01
CA THR A 133 -8.24 -15.76 11.81
C THR A 133 -7.40 -17.02 11.56
N ALA A 134 -7.11 -17.33 10.29
CA ALA A 134 -6.21 -18.43 9.95
C ALA A 134 -4.81 -18.24 10.56
N TYR A 135 -4.23 -17.04 10.43
CA TYR A 135 -2.92 -16.72 10.99
C TYR A 135 -2.89 -16.87 12.53
N CYS A 136 -3.90 -16.37 13.25
CA CYS A 136 -3.97 -16.53 14.70
C CYS A 136 -4.11 -18.01 15.10
N GLY A 137 -4.88 -18.79 14.33
CA GLY A 137 -5.00 -20.24 14.49
C GLY A 137 -3.67 -20.96 14.36
N THR A 138 -2.89 -20.67 13.31
CA THR A 138 -1.56 -21.28 13.10
C THR A 138 -0.59 -20.98 14.25
N LEU A 139 -0.67 -19.77 14.82
CA LEU A 139 0.17 -19.35 15.94
C LEU A 139 -0.38 -19.75 17.31
N LYS A 140 -1.50 -20.49 17.37
CA LYS A 140 -2.21 -20.86 18.61
C LYS A 140 -2.54 -19.66 19.50
N LYS A 141 -2.74 -18.49 18.90
CA LYS A 141 -3.10 -17.25 19.62
C LYS A 141 -4.61 -17.14 19.73
N ARG A 142 -5.11 -16.96 20.95
CA ARG A 142 -6.54 -16.74 21.21
C ARG A 142 -7.02 -15.33 20.84
N ARG A 143 -6.14 -14.32 20.90
CA ARG A 143 -6.49 -12.92 20.62
C ARG A 143 -6.19 -12.55 19.16
N ARG A 144 -7.21 -12.04 18.47
CA ARG A 144 -7.13 -11.47 17.12
C ARG A 144 -6.86 -9.96 17.20
N THR A 145 -5.62 -9.59 17.53
CA THR A 145 -5.23 -8.17 17.62
C THR A 145 -5.44 -7.47 16.27
N ASN A 146 -5.95 -6.23 16.30
CA ASN A 146 -6.31 -5.39 15.14
C ASN A 146 -7.52 -5.83 14.29
N LEU A 147 -8.25 -6.89 14.66
CA LEU A 147 -9.39 -7.36 13.84
C LEU A 147 -10.38 -6.23 13.50
N THR A 148 -10.85 -5.50 14.51
CA THR A 148 -11.78 -4.38 14.34
C THR A 148 -11.25 -3.27 13.43
N ASN A 149 -9.94 -2.98 13.50
CA ASN A 149 -9.34 -1.98 12.62
C ASN A 149 -9.17 -2.50 11.20
N CYS A 150 -8.94 -3.80 11.02
CA CYS A 150 -8.85 -4.41 9.69
C CYS A 150 -10.23 -4.48 9.03
N GLU A 151 -11.27 -4.90 9.76
CA GLU A 151 -12.66 -4.88 9.28
C GLU A 151 -13.10 -3.48 8.90
N ARG A 152 -12.72 -2.46 9.66
CA ARG A 152 -13.16 -1.08 9.37
C ARG A 152 -12.42 -0.43 8.19
N LEU A 153 -11.20 -0.86 7.88
CA LEU A 153 -10.32 -0.13 6.95
C LEU A 153 -9.88 -0.93 5.71
N LEU A 154 -10.03 -2.25 5.72
CA LEU A 154 -9.63 -3.15 4.65
C LEU A 154 -10.81 -3.98 4.11
N ALA A 155 -12.04 -3.61 4.48
CA ALA A 155 -13.28 -4.22 4.04
C ALA A 155 -14.14 -3.20 3.29
#